data_AF-A0A182TTL5-F1
#
_entry.id   AF-A0A182TTL5-F1
#
_cell.length_a   1.000
_cell.length_b   1.000
_cell.length_c   1.000
_cell.angle_alpha   90.00
_cell.angle_beta   90.00
_cell.angle_gamma   90.00
#
_symmetry.space_group_name_H-M   'P 1'
#
loop_
_entity.id
_entity.type
_entity.pdbx_description
1 polymer ?
#
loop_
_entity_poly.entity_id
_entity_poly.type
_entity_poly.pdbx_seq_one_letter_code
_entity_poly.pdbx_strand_id
1 'polypeptide(L)'
;MARCGIERREKEGEDCDIEQIDPKRTDPEYFVYECLNVEEVEKLLNESVEKLSTQLQITPSLAKVLLHETRWNTAEVIERYRNNASNLLVSARIKAAAPPSVPPVTPPAPQQSSPVPSTSSAAAVATAAVSSSSSSSSSSSTATCSFLASVPSCSVNSAIPGTSSSSSSSSSSSSSSKAHPISSTTATTACCYRTQLCPVCVTVQSTDKFHALACQHSFCRDCWAMHFEIQIGQGISTQIECMEQRCDVRVPEDLVLTLLNRPMLRDKYQQFTFADYVKSHPELRFCPGPNCQTIIRSQDISPKKAVCRMCKTAFCFRCGTDYHAPTDCQIIRKWLTKCADDSETANYISAHTKDCPKCHICIEKNGGCNHMQCFNCKHDFCWMCLGDWKAHGSEYYECSRYKENPNIAHESVHAQAREALKKYLHYYERWENHSKSLQLEQQTLDRMRARINEKVMKGLGTWIDWQHLFDAATLLAKCRYTLQYTYPYAYYMESRKELFEYQQAQLEAEIENLSWKVERAETTDRGELEN
;
A
#
# COMPACT_ATOMS: atom_id res chain seq x y z
N MET A 1 28.47 42.45 71.94
CA MET A 1 27.83 41.31 72.62
C MET A 1 26.33 41.56 72.65
N ALA A 2 25.54 40.55 72.30
CA ALA A 2 24.11 40.35 72.59
C ALA A 2 23.29 40.02 71.32
N ARG A 3 22.69 38.83 71.36
CA ARG A 3 21.71 38.26 70.43
C ARG A 3 20.40 39.07 70.49
N CYS A 4 19.67 39.14 69.38
CA CYS A 4 18.22 39.35 69.42
C CYS A 4 17.57 38.51 68.32
N GLY A 5 16.56 37.72 68.70
CA GLY A 5 15.88 36.74 67.88
C GLY A 5 14.92 37.37 66.88
N ILE A 6 14.77 36.73 65.72
CA ILE A 6 13.81 37.10 64.69
C ILE A 6 12.60 36.18 64.83
N GLU A 7 11.46 36.78 65.18
CA GLU A 7 10.14 36.15 65.17
C GLU A 7 9.67 35.91 63.73
N ARG A 8 9.04 34.75 63.52
CA ARG A 8 8.43 34.34 62.25
C ARG A 8 7.26 35.25 61.90
N ARG A 9 7.21 35.69 60.65
CA ARG A 9 5.98 36.17 60.02
C ARG A 9 5.76 35.30 58.79
N GLU A 10 4.81 34.37 58.91
CA GLU A 10 4.33 33.53 57.82
C GLU A 10 3.76 34.42 56.72
N LYS A 11 4.34 34.33 55.53
CA LYS A 11 3.72 34.78 54.28
C LYS A 11 3.43 33.52 53.46
N GLU A 12 2.16 33.37 53.15
CA GLU A 12 1.55 32.34 52.33
C GLU A 12 2.33 32.16 51.03
N GLY A 13 2.76 30.92 50.76
CA GLY A 13 3.37 30.53 49.51
C GLY A 13 2.29 30.37 48.45
N GLU A 14 2.42 31.13 47.36
CA GLU A 14 1.80 30.78 46.09
C GLU A 14 2.37 29.42 45.65
N ASP A 15 1.49 28.42 45.61
CA ASP A 15 1.72 27.12 44.97
C ASP A 15 2.00 27.38 43.48
N CYS A 16 3.29 27.52 43.13
CA CYS A 16 3.72 27.35 41.76
C CYS A 16 3.77 25.84 41.51
N ASP A 17 2.65 25.26 41.09
CA ASP A 17 2.61 23.96 40.44
C ASP A 17 3.54 24.02 39.21
N ILE A 18 4.81 23.65 39.42
CA ILE A 18 5.72 23.36 38.33
C ILE A 18 5.18 22.07 37.70
N GLU A 19 4.33 22.23 36.68
CA GLU A 19 3.93 21.12 35.82
C GLU A 19 5.20 20.38 35.41
N GLN A 20 5.35 19.14 35.89
CA GLN A 20 6.43 18.26 35.44
C GLN A 20 6.16 17.98 33.96
N ILE A 21 6.78 18.77 33.09
CA ILE A 21 6.75 18.56 31.63
C ILE A 21 7.36 17.18 31.40
N ASP A 22 6.53 16.22 30.95
CA ASP A 22 7.00 14.90 30.51
C ASP A 22 8.20 15.11 29.57
N PRO A 23 9.41 14.62 29.91
CA PRO A 23 10.60 14.80 29.09
C PRO A 23 10.45 14.31 27.65
N LYS A 24 9.46 13.45 27.37
CA LYS A 24 9.14 13.02 26.00
C LYS A 24 8.48 14.12 25.18
N ARG A 25 7.76 15.05 25.81
CA ARG A 25 7.06 16.16 25.12
C ARG A 25 8.02 17.22 24.57
N THR A 26 9.30 17.20 24.97
CA THR A 26 10.33 18.11 24.44
C THR A 26 11.07 17.53 23.23
N ASP A 27 10.89 16.26 22.92
CA ASP A 27 11.45 15.62 21.73
C ASP A 27 10.71 16.11 20.46
N PRO A 28 11.41 16.70 19.46
CA PRO A 28 10.79 17.11 18.19
C PRO A 28 10.09 15.96 17.43
N GLU A 29 10.50 14.71 17.65
CA GLU A 29 9.87 13.53 17.06
C GLU A 29 8.61 13.08 17.81
N TYR A 30 8.35 13.62 19.01
CA TYR A 30 7.16 13.29 19.79
C TYR A 30 5.88 13.77 19.12
N PHE A 31 4.87 12.92 19.14
CA PHE A 31 3.50 13.27 18.84
C PHE A 31 2.53 12.31 19.52
N VAL A 32 1.30 12.77 19.68
CA VAL A 32 0.24 12.03 20.34
C VAL A 32 -0.50 11.18 19.31
N TYR A 33 -0.61 9.89 19.59
CA TYR A 33 -1.41 8.95 18.82
C TYR A 33 -1.95 7.84 19.70
N GLU A 34 -2.99 7.17 19.23
CA GLU A 34 -3.68 6.09 19.91
C GLU A 34 -3.64 4.82 19.06
N CYS A 35 -3.57 3.66 19.71
CA CYS A 35 -3.71 2.36 19.05
C CYS A 35 -5.12 1.84 19.30
N LEU A 36 -5.93 1.76 18.27
CA LEU A 36 -7.32 1.31 18.31
C LEU A 36 -7.46 -0.11 17.76
N ASN A 37 -8.43 -0.85 18.28
CA ASN A 37 -8.89 -2.11 17.68
C ASN A 37 -9.95 -1.84 16.59
N VAL A 38 -10.40 -2.89 15.92
CA VAL A 38 -11.39 -2.78 14.82
C VAL A 38 -12.72 -2.21 15.31
N GLU A 39 -13.24 -2.68 16.45
CA GLU A 39 -14.53 -2.27 17.01
C GLU A 39 -14.54 -0.78 17.40
N GLU A 40 -13.45 -0.29 18.01
CA GLU A 40 -13.26 1.13 18.37
C GLU A 40 -13.29 2.02 17.12
N VAL A 41 -12.67 1.57 16.02
CA VAL A 41 -12.67 2.31 14.76
C VAL A 41 -14.04 2.24 14.09
N GLU A 42 -14.70 1.08 14.05
CA GLU A 42 -16.05 0.97 13.52
C GLU A 42 -17.02 1.90 14.24
N LYS A 43 -16.92 1.99 15.57
CA LYS A 43 -17.72 2.94 16.36
C LYS A 43 -17.46 4.40 15.95
N LEU A 44 -16.18 4.79 15.83
CA LEU A 44 -15.79 6.14 15.40
C LEU A 44 -16.34 6.50 14.01
N LEU A 45 -16.23 5.57 13.05
CA LEU A 45 -16.74 5.77 11.70
C LEU A 45 -18.28 5.85 11.71
N ASN A 46 -18.95 4.99 12.47
CA ASN A 46 -20.41 4.97 12.59
C ASN A 46 -20.96 6.24 13.26
N GLU A 47 -20.28 6.80 14.27
CA GLU A 47 -20.63 8.09 14.87
C GLU A 47 -20.62 9.23 13.83
N SER A 48 -19.64 9.22 12.92
CA SER A 48 -19.56 10.19 11.81
C SER A 48 -20.70 10.01 10.80
N VAL A 49 -21.05 8.75 10.49
CA VAL A 49 -22.16 8.40 9.60
C VAL A 49 -23.50 8.81 10.20
N GLU A 50 -23.73 8.54 11.49
CA GLU A 50 -24.96 8.89 12.20
C GLU A 50 -25.14 10.41 12.30
N LYS A 51 -24.07 11.13 12.63
CA LYS A 51 -24.06 12.60 12.64
C LYS A 51 -24.47 13.18 11.29
N LEU A 52 -23.96 12.62 10.19
CA LEU A 52 -24.32 13.09 8.85
C LEU A 52 -25.76 12.70 8.46
N SER A 53 -26.16 11.47 8.76
CA SER A 53 -27.48 10.93 8.46
C SER A 53 -28.59 11.73 9.15
N THR A 54 -28.39 12.08 10.42
CA THR A 54 -29.34 12.89 11.21
C THR A 54 -29.43 14.33 10.72
N GLN A 55 -28.30 14.96 10.37
CA GLN A 55 -28.29 16.36 9.94
C GLN A 55 -28.80 16.60 8.51
N LEU A 56 -28.63 15.63 7.61
CA LEU A 56 -29.04 15.74 6.20
C LEU A 56 -30.27 14.90 5.85
N GLN A 57 -30.79 14.10 6.80
CA GLN A 57 -31.90 13.16 6.60
C GLN A 57 -31.67 12.21 5.42
N ILE A 58 -30.46 11.66 5.33
CA ILE A 58 -30.04 10.70 4.30
C ILE A 58 -29.85 9.30 4.91
N THR A 59 -29.85 8.27 4.07
CA THR A 59 -29.59 6.90 4.53
C THR A 59 -28.12 6.73 4.97
N PRO A 60 -27.83 5.82 5.92
CA PRO A 60 -26.45 5.55 6.34
C PRO A 60 -25.55 5.10 5.17
N SER A 61 -26.07 4.31 4.24
CA SER A 61 -25.35 3.89 3.03
C SER A 61 -24.91 5.09 2.19
N LEU A 62 -25.80 6.07 2.00
CA LEU A 62 -25.48 7.29 1.26
C LEU A 62 -24.47 8.15 2.03
N ALA A 63 -24.64 8.29 3.34
CA ALA A 63 -23.71 9.03 4.20
C ALA A 63 -22.28 8.45 4.13
N LYS A 64 -22.12 7.12 4.18
CA LYS A 64 -20.81 6.46 4.04
C LYS A 64 -20.12 6.80 2.72
N VAL A 65 -20.85 6.73 1.59
CA VAL A 65 -20.26 7.05 0.28
C VAL A 65 -19.83 8.51 0.19
N LEU A 66 -20.65 9.43 0.71
CA LEU A 66 -20.31 10.85 0.73
C LEU A 66 -19.09 11.15 1.61
N LEU A 67 -19.00 10.52 2.79
CA LEU A 67 -17.85 10.65 3.68
C LEU A 67 -16.58 10.06 3.04
N HIS A 68 -16.68 8.90 2.40
CA HIS A 68 -15.54 8.28 1.73
C HIS A 68 -14.97 9.21 0.63
N GLU A 69 -15.84 9.84 -0.17
CA GLU A 69 -15.43 10.74 -1.26
C GLU A 69 -14.78 12.05 -0.74
N THR A 70 -15.23 12.56 0.41
CA THR A 70 -14.69 13.80 1.01
C THR A 70 -13.60 13.56 2.06
N ARG A 71 -13.00 12.35 2.09
CA ARG A 71 -11.98 11.96 3.09
C ARG A 71 -12.46 12.21 4.53
N TRP A 72 -13.70 11.84 4.81
CA TRP A 72 -14.33 11.90 6.14
C TRP A 72 -14.49 13.31 6.71
N ASN A 73 -14.44 14.35 5.87
CA ASN A 73 -14.71 15.73 6.29
C ASN A 73 -16.22 15.98 6.40
N THR A 74 -16.78 15.77 7.60
CA THR A 74 -18.22 15.94 7.85
C THR A 74 -18.73 17.35 7.52
N ALA A 75 -17.97 18.40 7.86
CA ALA A 75 -18.39 19.79 7.64
C ALA A 75 -18.50 20.13 6.15
N GLU A 76 -17.51 19.71 5.36
CA GLU A 76 -17.50 19.92 3.91
C GLU A 76 -18.66 19.22 3.20
N VAL A 77 -19.03 18.00 3.65
CA VAL A 77 -20.18 17.28 3.07
C VAL A 77 -21.47 18.04 3.35
N ILE A 78 -21.68 18.50 4.58
CA ILE A 78 -22.88 19.24 4.98
C ILE A 78 -23.02 20.52 4.15
N GLU A 79 -21.93 21.26 4.00
CA GLU A 79 -21.90 22.50 3.21
C GLU A 79 -22.22 22.22 1.73
N ARG A 80 -21.50 21.30 1.09
CA ARG A 80 -21.71 20.96 -0.32
C ARG A 80 -23.10 20.41 -0.59
N TYR A 81 -23.63 19.56 0.30
CA TYR A 81 -24.96 18.97 0.15
C TYR A 81 -26.07 20.02 0.27
N ARG A 82 -25.97 20.94 1.23
CA ARG A 82 -26.91 22.05 1.39
C ARG A 82 -26.87 23.03 0.22
N ASN A 83 -25.68 23.26 -0.35
CA ASN A 83 -25.52 24.14 -1.52
C ASN A 83 -26.12 23.51 -2.78
N ASN A 84 -25.74 22.28 -3.12
CA ASN A 84 -26.29 21.57 -4.27
C ASN A 84 -26.12 20.05 -4.13
N ALA A 85 -27.11 19.40 -3.52
CA ALA A 85 -27.13 17.94 -3.35
C ALA A 85 -26.99 17.19 -4.68
N SER A 86 -27.65 17.64 -5.75
CA SER A 86 -27.57 16.95 -7.05
C SER A 86 -26.16 16.96 -7.64
N ASN A 87 -25.45 18.09 -7.52
CA ASN A 87 -24.08 18.19 -8.00
C ASN A 87 -23.15 17.28 -7.20
N LEU A 88 -23.28 17.26 -5.87
CA LEU A 88 -22.48 16.39 -5.00
C LEU A 88 -22.72 14.90 -5.29
N LEU A 89 -23.97 14.49 -5.51
CA LEU A 89 -24.33 13.11 -5.87
C LEU A 89 -23.78 12.69 -7.24
N VAL A 90 -23.69 13.62 -8.19
CA VAL A 90 -23.05 13.36 -9.49
C VAL A 90 -21.53 13.27 -9.32
N SER A 91 -20.90 14.19 -8.57
CA SER A 91 -19.45 14.14 -8.33
C SER A 91 -19.02 12.90 -7.56
N ALA A 92 -19.85 12.41 -6.64
CA ALA A 92 -19.62 11.16 -5.90
C ALA A 92 -19.99 9.90 -6.72
N ARG A 93 -20.39 10.07 -7.99
CA ARG A 93 -20.81 9.01 -8.90
C ARG A 93 -21.97 8.14 -8.39
N ILE A 94 -22.89 8.74 -7.64
CA ILE A 94 -24.10 8.06 -7.13
C ILE A 94 -25.26 8.27 -8.11
N LYS A 95 -25.27 9.41 -8.82
CA LYS A 95 -26.26 9.76 -9.84
C LYS A 95 -25.57 9.98 -11.18
N ALA A 96 -26.20 9.55 -12.27
CA ALA A 96 -25.71 9.87 -13.60
C ALA A 96 -25.76 11.39 -13.86
N ALA A 97 -24.75 11.93 -14.54
CA ALA A 97 -24.81 13.28 -15.06
C ALA A 97 -25.99 13.38 -16.05
N ALA A 98 -26.76 14.47 -16.01
CA ALA A 98 -27.83 14.66 -16.96
C ALA A 98 -27.27 14.62 -18.39
N PRO A 99 -27.92 13.93 -19.35
CA PRO A 99 -27.47 13.97 -20.74
C PRO A 99 -27.46 15.42 -21.23
N PRO A 100 -26.48 15.83 -22.07
CA PRO A 100 -26.49 17.15 -22.67
C PRO A 100 -27.82 17.33 -23.42
N SER A 101 -28.55 18.39 -23.07
CA SER A 101 -29.83 18.72 -23.71
C SER A 101 -29.59 18.92 -25.21
N VAL A 102 -30.00 17.94 -26.02
CA VAL A 102 -30.10 18.12 -27.47
C VAL A 102 -31.24 19.12 -27.70
N PRO A 103 -31.01 20.28 -28.32
CA PRO A 103 -32.09 21.21 -28.61
C PRO A 103 -33.11 20.52 -29.53
N PRO A 104 -34.42 20.80 -29.36
CA PRO A 104 -35.45 20.14 -30.14
C PRO A 104 -35.27 20.47 -31.63
N VAL A 105 -35.06 19.43 -32.44
CA VAL A 105 -35.11 19.53 -33.90
C VAL A 105 -36.55 19.87 -34.26
N THR A 106 -36.77 21.10 -34.73
CA THR A 106 -38.04 21.51 -35.33
C THR A 106 -38.19 20.83 -36.68
N PRO A 107 -39.33 20.18 -36.98
CA PRO A 107 -39.56 19.59 -38.29
C PRO A 107 -39.69 20.69 -39.36
N PRO A 108 -39.16 20.50 -40.58
CA PRO A 108 -39.26 21.51 -41.62
C PRO A 108 -40.70 21.58 -42.16
N ALA A 109 -41.14 22.81 -42.44
CA ALA A 109 -42.45 23.13 -43.02
C ALA A 109 -42.63 22.51 -44.43
N PRO A 110 -43.87 22.22 -44.85
CA PRO A 110 -44.14 21.58 -46.14
C PRO A 110 -43.94 22.57 -47.29
N GLN A 111 -43.05 22.24 -48.23
CA GLN A 111 -42.88 23.01 -49.47
C GLN A 111 -43.89 22.56 -50.53
N GLN A 112 -44.59 23.54 -51.11
CA GLN A 112 -45.50 23.40 -52.23
C GLN A 112 -44.75 23.13 -53.54
N SER A 113 -45.40 22.35 -54.39
CA SER A 113 -44.99 21.90 -55.73
C SER A 113 -45.01 23.00 -56.81
N SER A 114 -44.05 22.92 -57.75
CA SER A 114 -44.13 23.11 -59.24
C SER A 114 -42.93 23.92 -59.80
N PRO A 115 -42.62 23.87 -61.12
CA PRO A 115 -42.39 22.72 -61.99
C PRO A 115 -41.04 22.80 -62.76
N VAL A 116 -40.72 21.69 -63.44
CA VAL A 116 -39.51 21.37 -64.22
C VAL A 116 -39.32 22.22 -65.48
N PRO A 117 -38.07 22.40 -65.97
CA PRO A 117 -37.82 22.10 -67.39
C PRO A 117 -36.56 21.25 -67.68
N SER A 118 -36.84 20.27 -68.54
CA SER A 118 -36.13 19.55 -69.61
C SER A 118 -34.62 19.68 -69.90
N THR A 119 -34.05 18.50 -70.25
CA THR A 119 -32.99 18.19 -71.27
C THR A 119 -31.55 18.62 -70.98
N SER A 120 -30.46 17.89 -71.27
CA SER A 120 -30.20 16.60 -71.95
C SER A 120 -28.69 16.28 -71.89
N SER A 121 -28.32 14.99 -71.87
CA SER A 121 -27.02 14.37 -72.29
C SER A 121 -25.75 14.75 -71.49
N ALA A 122 -24.72 13.92 -71.26
CA ALA A 122 -24.26 12.67 -71.87
C ALA A 122 -23.45 11.83 -70.86
N ALA A 123 -23.16 10.59 -71.26
CA ALA A 123 -22.58 9.47 -70.52
C ALA A 123 -21.12 9.61 -70.06
N ALA A 124 -20.72 8.84 -69.04
CA ALA A 124 -19.66 7.82 -69.14
C ALA A 124 -19.57 6.97 -67.85
N VAL A 125 -19.22 5.71 -68.06
CA VAL A 125 -19.38 4.56 -67.17
C VAL A 125 -18.11 4.30 -66.36
N ALA A 126 -18.29 3.71 -65.18
CA ALA A 126 -17.28 3.13 -64.32
C ALA A 126 -16.35 2.11 -65.02
N THR A 127 -15.18 1.84 -64.43
CA THR A 127 -14.89 0.51 -63.86
C THR A 127 -13.52 0.48 -63.16
N ALA A 128 -13.50 -0.27 -62.07
CA ALA A 128 -12.32 -0.68 -61.32
C ALA A 128 -11.53 -1.76 -62.06
N ALA A 129 -10.24 -1.91 -61.72
CA ALA A 129 -9.55 -3.19 -61.83
C ALA A 129 -8.40 -3.31 -60.82
N VAL A 130 -8.47 -4.41 -60.07
CA VAL A 130 -7.42 -5.08 -59.31
C VAL A 130 -6.30 -5.60 -60.22
N SER A 131 -5.07 -5.71 -59.70
CA SER A 131 -4.35 -6.99 -59.55
C SER A 131 -2.88 -6.84 -59.11
N SER A 132 -2.44 -7.91 -58.44
CA SER A 132 -1.26 -8.25 -57.66
C SER A 132 0.02 -8.58 -58.45
N SER A 133 1.18 -8.59 -57.78
CA SER A 133 2.27 -9.61 -57.85
C SER A 133 3.48 -9.17 -56.97
N SER A 134 3.77 -9.83 -55.83
CA SER A 134 4.79 -10.89 -55.57
C SER A 134 6.27 -10.44 -55.74
N SER A 135 7.23 -10.70 -54.83
CA SER A 135 7.68 -12.03 -54.35
C SER A 135 8.68 -11.95 -53.16
N SER A 136 8.52 -12.88 -52.18
CA SER A 136 9.48 -13.77 -51.46
C SER A 136 10.88 -13.26 -50.98
N SER A 137 11.36 -13.58 -49.77
CA SER A 137 11.63 -14.96 -49.29
C SER A 137 11.67 -15.15 -47.76
N SER A 138 11.41 -16.39 -47.36
CA SER A 138 11.14 -16.91 -46.02
C SER A 138 12.16 -17.97 -45.57
N SER A 139 12.25 -18.22 -44.26
CA SER A 139 12.57 -19.54 -43.69
C SER A 139 12.04 -19.67 -42.26
N SER A 140 11.17 -20.66 -42.06
CA SER A 140 10.50 -21.12 -40.83
C SER A 140 11.27 -22.30 -40.21
N SER A 141 11.19 -22.63 -38.92
CA SER A 141 10.19 -23.49 -38.23
C SER A 141 10.74 -23.74 -36.79
N THR A 142 10.04 -24.07 -35.71
CA THR A 142 8.91 -24.98 -35.46
C THR A 142 8.35 -24.70 -34.05
N ALA A 143 7.07 -25.02 -33.85
CA ALA A 143 6.30 -24.88 -32.61
C ALA A 143 6.63 -25.93 -31.53
N THR A 144 6.36 -25.61 -30.25
CA THR A 144 5.63 -26.48 -29.30
C THR A 144 5.17 -25.70 -28.06
N CYS A 145 3.90 -25.86 -27.70
CA CYS A 145 3.28 -25.52 -26.41
C CYS A 145 3.88 -26.32 -25.25
N SER A 146 3.92 -25.76 -24.04
CA SER A 146 3.64 -26.48 -22.77
C SER A 146 3.53 -25.50 -21.59
N PHE A 147 2.33 -25.42 -21.03
CA PHE A 147 2.03 -24.94 -19.68
C PHE A 147 2.33 -26.08 -18.69
N LEU A 148 3.00 -25.78 -17.56
CA LEU A 148 3.06 -26.68 -16.41
C LEU A 148 2.49 -25.95 -15.19
N ALA A 149 1.29 -26.39 -14.80
CA ALA A 149 0.73 -26.20 -13.46
C ALA A 149 0.86 -27.54 -12.72
N SER A 150 1.36 -27.51 -11.49
CA SER A 150 1.46 -28.67 -10.61
C SER A 150 0.49 -28.50 -9.43
N VAL A 151 -0.41 -29.46 -9.28
CA VAL A 151 -1.24 -29.69 -8.08
C VAL A 151 -1.01 -31.15 -7.67
N PRO A 152 -0.80 -31.48 -6.39
CA PRO A 152 -0.65 -32.87 -5.97
C PRO A 152 -2.02 -33.53 -5.77
N SER A 153 -2.14 -34.79 -6.20
CA SER A 153 -3.22 -35.71 -5.86
C SER A 153 -2.65 -36.87 -5.03
N CYS A 154 -3.33 -37.22 -3.95
CA CYS A 154 -3.14 -38.47 -3.22
C CYS A 154 -4.42 -39.30 -3.27
N SER A 155 -4.20 -40.59 -3.47
CA SER A 155 -5.12 -41.65 -3.88
C SER A 155 -5.96 -42.24 -2.75
N VAL A 156 -7.09 -42.85 -3.08
CA VAL A 156 -7.51 -44.13 -2.45
C VAL A 156 -8.37 -44.99 -3.38
N ASN A 157 -8.12 -46.29 -3.30
CA ASN A 157 -8.66 -47.39 -4.10
C ASN A 157 -10.03 -47.91 -3.61
N SER A 158 -10.66 -48.68 -4.51
CA SER A 158 -11.97 -49.33 -4.47
C SER A 158 -12.16 -50.47 -3.46
N ALA A 159 -13.43 -50.73 -3.08
CA ALA A 159 -14.02 -52.06 -2.94
C ALA A 159 -15.58 -52.00 -2.97
N ILE A 160 -16.19 -52.99 -3.65
CA ILE A 160 -17.62 -53.35 -3.84
C ILE A 160 -17.88 -54.57 -2.89
N PRO A 161 -19.10 -54.93 -2.36
CA PRO A 161 -20.33 -55.20 -3.15
C PRO A 161 -21.74 -55.01 -2.54
N GLY A 162 -22.74 -54.97 -3.44
CA GLY A 162 -23.96 -55.81 -3.32
C GLY A 162 -25.35 -55.16 -3.37
N THR A 163 -26.03 -55.29 -4.53
CA THR A 163 -27.47 -55.62 -4.78
C THR A 163 -28.58 -54.76 -4.11
N SER A 164 -29.69 -54.37 -4.75
CA SER A 164 -30.57 -55.10 -5.67
C SER A 164 -31.55 -54.15 -6.41
N SER A 165 -31.89 -54.58 -7.63
CA SER A 165 -32.88 -54.09 -8.59
C SER A 165 -34.35 -54.21 -8.15
N SER A 166 -35.21 -53.31 -8.66
CA SER A 166 -36.44 -53.70 -9.37
C SER A 166 -37.11 -52.52 -10.09
N SER A 167 -37.29 -52.72 -11.39
CA SER A 167 -38.03 -51.92 -12.35
C SER A 167 -39.41 -52.54 -12.58
N SER A 168 -40.43 -51.71 -12.80
CA SER A 168 -41.66 -52.15 -13.45
C SER A 168 -42.25 -51.03 -14.32
N SER A 169 -42.36 -51.38 -15.58
CA SER A 169 -42.85 -50.67 -16.75
C SER A 169 -44.37 -50.76 -16.91
N SER A 170 -44.85 -50.19 -18.03
CA SER A 170 -46.14 -50.39 -18.72
C SER A 170 -47.29 -49.44 -18.29
N SER A 171 -48.14 -48.90 -19.16
CA SER A 171 -48.21 -48.86 -20.62
C SER A 171 -49.35 -47.89 -21.01
N SER A 172 -49.25 -47.34 -22.22
CA SER A 172 -50.24 -46.55 -22.97
C SER A 172 -51.55 -47.29 -23.31
N SER A 173 -52.66 -46.56 -23.36
CA SER A 173 -53.81 -46.86 -24.23
C SER A 173 -54.75 -45.65 -24.37
N SER A 174 -55.57 -45.72 -25.41
CA SER A 174 -55.96 -44.61 -26.29
C SER A 174 -57.47 -44.38 -26.31
N SER A 175 -57.86 -43.17 -26.74
CA SER A 175 -59.06 -42.86 -27.55
C SER A 175 -60.47 -43.02 -26.96
N SER A 176 -61.25 -41.93 -26.94
CA SER A 176 -62.39 -41.76 -27.87
C SER A 176 -63.18 -40.47 -27.64
N SER A 177 -63.60 -39.89 -28.77
CA SER A 177 -64.25 -38.60 -28.98
C SER A 177 -65.71 -38.53 -28.54
N LYS A 178 -66.18 -37.34 -28.17
CA LYS A 178 -67.53 -36.83 -28.49
C LYS A 178 -67.56 -35.29 -28.37
N ALA A 179 -68.22 -34.65 -29.33
CA ALA A 179 -68.21 -33.22 -29.56
C ALA A 179 -69.55 -32.54 -29.22
N HIS A 180 -69.43 -31.28 -28.75
CA HIS A 180 -70.35 -30.11 -28.80
C HIS A 180 -71.59 -30.03 -27.87
N PRO A 181 -72.14 -28.81 -27.57
CA PRO A 181 -71.52 -27.47 -27.46
C PRO A 181 -72.07 -26.54 -26.32
N ILE A 182 -71.53 -25.30 -26.27
CA ILE A 182 -72.11 -24.00 -25.78
C ILE A 182 -71.84 -23.52 -24.33
N SER A 183 -71.14 -22.37 -24.29
CA SER A 183 -71.08 -21.25 -23.33
C SER A 183 -71.21 -21.45 -21.82
N SER A 184 -70.18 -21.03 -21.10
CA SER A 184 -70.34 -19.95 -20.12
C SER A 184 -69.02 -19.24 -19.86
N THR A 185 -69.10 -17.92 -19.95
CA THR A 185 -68.07 -16.92 -19.75
C THR A 185 -67.55 -16.99 -18.31
N THR A 186 -66.27 -17.28 -18.13
CA THR A 186 -65.54 -16.90 -16.92
C THR A 186 -64.32 -16.08 -17.33
N ALA A 187 -64.40 -14.78 -17.06
CA ALA A 187 -63.28 -13.87 -17.16
C ALA A 187 -62.18 -14.35 -16.22
N THR A 188 -61.15 -14.95 -16.78
CA THR A 188 -59.90 -15.20 -16.06
C THR A 188 -59.12 -13.89 -16.11
N THR A 189 -58.97 -13.24 -14.96
CA THR A 189 -58.05 -12.11 -14.79
C THR A 189 -56.64 -12.61 -15.14
N ALA A 190 -56.20 -12.34 -16.37
CA ALA A 190 -54.82 -12.58 -16.76
C ALA A 190 -53.93 -11.65 -15.93
N CYS A 191 -53.30 -12.19 -14.89
CA CYS A 191 -52.19 -11.54 -14.21
C CYS A 191 -51.04 -11.48 -15.22
N CYS A 192 -50.94 -10.36 -15.93
CA CYS A 192 -49.87 -10.10 -16.88
C CYS A 192 -48.56 -9.89 -16.12
N TYR A 193 -47.84 -10.99 -15.86
CA TYR A 193 -46.46 -10.92 -15.36
C TYR A 193 -45.61 -10.21 -16.43
N ARG A 194 -45.16 -8.99 -16.13
CA ARG A 194 -44.31 -8.23 -17.03
C ARG A 194 -42.93 -8.91 -17.04
N THR A 195 -42.45 -9.28 -18.23
CA THR A 195 -41.13 -9.91 -18.42
C THR A 195 -40.17 -8.93 -19.09
N GLN A 196 -38.87 -9.04 -18.78
CA GLN A 196 -37.80 -8.23 -19.35
C GLN A 196 -36.61 -9.11 -19.76
N LEU A 197 -35.92 -8.74 -20.83
CA LEU A 197 -34.67 -9.37 -21.29
C LEU A 197 -33.47 -8.73 -20.57
N CYS A 198 -32.60 -9.55 -19.98
CA CYS A 198 -31.36 -9.06 -19.37
C CYS A 198 -30.28 -8.76 -20.44
N PRO A 199 -29.68 -7.56 -20.49
CA PRO A 199 -28.63 -7.23 -21.47
C PRO A 199 -27.34 -8.05 -21.32
N VAL A 200 -27.07 -8.60 -20.13
CA VAL A 200 -25.82 -9.31 -19.82
C VAL A 200 -25.92 -10.80 -20.18
N CYS A 201 -26.92 -11.51 -19.63
CA CYS A 201 -27.08 -12.95 -19.85
C CYS A 201 -28.07 -13.30 -20.97
N VAL A 202 -28.71 -12.29 -21.58
CA VAL A 202 -29.65 -12.45 -22.71
C VAL A 202 -30.80 -13.41 -22.39
N THR A 203 -31.23 -13.45 -21.12
CA THR A 203 -32.31 -14.32 -20.64
C THR A 203 -33.53 -13.48 -20.27
N VAL A 204 -34.72 -13.96 -20.66
CA VAL A 204 -36.01 -13.33 -20.28
C VAL A 204 -36.39 -13.79 -18.88
N GLN A 205 -36.58 -12.84 -17.97
CA GLN A 205 -37.03 -13.10 -16.62
C GLN A 205 -38.18 -12.15 -16.25
N SER A 206 -38.87 -12.42 -15.15
CA SER A 206 -39.90 -11.54 -14.61
C SER A 206 -39.29 -10.24 -14.06
N THR A 207 -39.99 -9.11 -14.20
CA THR A 207 -39.45 -7.78 -13.86
C THR A 207 -39.10 -7.61 -12.37
N ASP A 208 -39.68 -8.40 -11.48
CA ASP A 208 -39.36 -8.44 -10.04
C ASP A 208 -37.96 -8.97 -9.74
N LYS A 209 -37.33 -9.66 -10.69
CA LYS A 209 -35.95 -10.17 -10.56
C LYS A 209 -34.90 -9.18 -11.06
N PHE A 210 -35.28 -7.97 -11.43
CA PHE A 210 -34.38 -6.95 -11.94
C PHE A 210 -34.10 -5.87 -10.89
N HIS A 211 -32.85 -5.40 -10.86
CA HIS A 211 -32.43 -4.28 -10.02
C HIS A 211 -31.81 -3.20 -10.90
N ALA A 212 -32.23 -1.95 -10.66
CA ALA A 212 -31.74 -0.78 -11.35
C ALA A 212 -31.04 0.18 -10.38
N LEU A 213 -30.02 0.88 -10.89
CA LEU A 213 -29.36 1.97 -10.17
C LEU A 213 -29.97 3.32 -10.55
N ALA A 214 -29.47 4.41 -9.97
CA ALA A 214 -29.89 5.78 -10.32
C ALA A 214 -29.57 6.19 -11.77
N CYS A 215 -28.69 5.45 -12.47
CA CYS A 215 -28.47 5.59 -13.93
C CYS A 215 -29.58 4.95 -14.78
N GLN A 216 -30.57 4.31 -14.16
CA GLN A 216 -31.69 3.59 -14.81
C GLN A 216 -31.30 2.32 -15.58
N HIS A 217 -30.02 1.94 -15.63
CA HIS A 217 -29.61 0.64 -16.16
C HIS A 217 -30.08 -0.47 -15.21
N SER A 218 -30.69 -1.52 -15.78
CA SER A 218 -31.38 -2.57 -15.05
C SER A 218 -30.93 -3.94 -15.51
N PHE A 219 -30.59 -4.81 -14.56
CA PHE A 219 -30.05 -6.15 -14.82
C PHE A 219 -30.69 -7.18 -13.90
N CYS A 220 -30.72 -8.44 -14.32
CA CYS A 220 -31.27 -9.50 -13.49
C CYS A 220 -30.39 -9.74 -12.25
N ARG A 221 -31.03 -10.23 -11.18
CA ARG A 221 -30.39 -10.56 -9.90
C ARG A 221 -29.18 -11.48 -10.05
N ASP A 222 -29.24 -12.46 -10.94
CA ASP A 222 -28.16 -13.43 -11.14
C ASP A 222 -26.90 -12.76 -11.72
N CYS A 223 -27.07 -11.82 -12.65
CA CYS A 223 -25.97 -11.04 -13.22
C CYS A 223 -25.35 -10.11 -12.18
N TRP A 224 -26.16 -9.43 -11.36
CA TRP A 224 -25.66 -8.63 -10.25
C TRP A 224 -24.87 -9.46 -9.24
N ALA A 225 -25.40 -10.63 -8.85
CA ALA A 225 -24.74 -11.51 -7.90
C ALA A 225 -23.38 -12.00 -8.43
N MET A 226 -23.32 -12.40 -9.71
CA MET A 226 -22.08 -12.80 -10.37
C MET A 226 -21.08 -11.63 -10.46
N HIS A 227 -21.56 -10.44 -10.82
CA HIS A 227 -20.73 -9.23 -10.88
C HIS A 227 -20.11 -8.91 -9.52
N PHE A 228 -20.90 -8.93 -8.44
CA PHE A 228 -20.37 -8.73 -7.10
C PHE A 228 -19.36 -9.80 -6.69
N GLU A 229 -19.62 -11.08 -6.98
CA GLU A 229 -18.69 -12.16 -6.69
C GLU A 229 -17.33 -11.97 -7.39
N ILE A 230 -17.35 -11.55 -8.66
CA ILE A 230 -16.13 -11.26 -9.43
C ILE A 230 -15.40 -10.04 -8.86
N GLN A 231 -16.11 -8.91 -8.69
CA GLN A 231 -15.49 -7.66 -8.23
C GLN A 231 -14.90 -7.79 -6.82
N ILE A 232 -15.66 -8.40 -5.89
CA ILE A 232 -15.18 -8.66 -4.53
C ILE A 232 -14.04 -9.68 -4.57
N GLY A 233 -14.10 -10.69 -5.46
CA GLY A 233 -13.01 -11.63 -5.67
C GLY A 233 -11.69 -10.97 -6.10
N GLN A 234 -11.76 -9.85 -6.81
CA GLN A 234 -10.62 -9.01 -7.20
C GLN A 234 -10.21 -7.98 -6.14
N GLY A 235 -10.89 -7.93 -4.99
CA GLY A 235 -10.62 -6.98 -3.91
C GLY A 235 -11.25 -5.60 -4.09
N ILE A 236 -12.24 -5.46 -5.00
CA ILE A 236 -12.96 -4.20 -5.24
C ILE A 236 -14.21 -4.16 -4.35
N SER A 237 -14.34 -3.11 -3.53
CA SER A 237 -15.46 -2.88 -2.60
C SER A 237 -16.22 -1.59 -2.86
N THR A 238 -15.73 -0.45 -2.36
CA THR A 238 -16.44 0.85 -2.43
C THR A 238 -16.53 1.43 -3.86
N GLN A 239 -15.82 0.83 -4.80
CA GLN A 239 -15.69 1.26 -6.19
C GLN A 239 -16.41 0.34 -7.18
N ILE A 240 -17.32 -0.54 -6.71
CA ILE A 240 -18.13 -1.35 -7.63
C ILE A 240 -19.05 -0.43 -8.43
N GLU A 241 -18.92 -0.47 -9.77
CA GLU A 241 -19.68 0.36 -10.70
C GLU A 241 -20.76 -0.44 -11.44
N CYS A 242 -21.63 0.28 -12.16
CA CYS A 242 -22.66 -0.26 -13.04
C CYS A 242 -22.07 -1.17 -14.12
N MET A 243 -22.80 -2.24 -14.50
CA MET A 243 -22.37 -3.17 -15.56
C MET A 243 -22.52 -2.61 -16.98
N GLU A 244 -23.17 -1.45 -17.16
CA GLU A 244 -23.35 -0.83 -18.48
C GLU A 244 -22.06 -0.20 -18.99
N GLN A 245 -21.83 -0.28 -20.31
CA GLN A 245 -20.65 0.31 -20.92
C GLN A 245 -20.65 1.84 -20.77
N ARG A 246 -19.53 2.39 -20.31
CA ARG A 246 -19.33 3.84 -20.09
C ARG A 246 -20.27 4.45 -19.03
N CYS A 247 -20.77 3.64 -18.09
CA CYS A 247 -21.47 4.13 -16.92
C CYS A 247 -20.57 4.01 -15.69
N ASP A 248 -20.26 5.14 -15.04
CA ASP A 248 -19.39 5.20 -13.86
C ASP A 248 -20.17 5.26 -12.53
N VAL A 249 -21.50 5.07 -12.58
CA VAL A 249 -22.33 5.12 -11.38
C VAL A 249 -22.00 3.95 -10.46
N ARG A 250 -21.62 4.28 -9.23
CA ARG A 250 -21.27 3.34 -8.16
C ARG A 250 -22.51 2.69 -7.57
N VAL A 251 -22.35 1.42 -7.18
CA VAL A 251 -23.40 0.62 -6.55
C VAL A 251 -23.50 0.97 -5.06
N PRO A 252 -24.68 1.34 -4.55
CA PRO A 252 -24.90 1.53 -3.12
C PRO A 252 -24.68 0.25 -2.30
N GLU A 253 -24.12 0.39 -1.09
CA GLU A 253 -23.78 -0.73 -0.19
C GLU A 253 -25.00 -1.62 0.14
N ASP A 254 -26.17 -1.02 0.30
CA ASP A 254 -27.44 -1.68 0.55
C ASP A 254 -27.84 -2.63 -0.59
N LEU A 255 -27.57 -2.27 -1.85
CA LEU A 255 -27.85 -3.17 -2.97
C LEU A 255 -26.88 -4.36 -2.97
N VAL A 256 -25.59 -4.11 -2.74
CA VAL A 256 -24.57 -5.18 -2.66
C VAL A 256 -24.97 -6.16 -1.55
N LEU A 257 -25.19 -5.65 -0.33
CA LEU A 257 -25.61 -6.45 0.80
C LEU A 257 -27.00 -7.05 0.63
N THR A 258 -27.88 -6.57 -0.23
CA THR A 258 -29.16 -7.26 -0.46
C THR A 258 -28.98 -8.49 -1.35
N LEU A 259 -28.09 -8.43 -2.36
CA LEU A 259 -27.98 -9.48 -3.38
C LEU A 259 -26.93 -10.55 -3.09
N LEU A 260 -25.99 -10.31 -2.17
CA LEU A 260 -25.00 -11.29 -1.76
C LEU A 260 -25.63 -12.44 -0.94
N ASN A 261 -25.87 -13.62 -1.48
CA ASN A 261 -26.48 -14.70 -0.67
C ASN A 261 -25.45 -15.50 0.15
N ARG A 262 -24.16 -15.41 -0.19
CA ARG A 262 -23.10 -16.23 0.42
C ARG A 262 -22.49 -15.49 1.62
N PRO A 263 -22.53 -16.03 2.85
CA PRO A 263 -22.01 -15.35 4.04
C PRO A 263 -20.53 -15.00 3.91
N MET A 264 -19.70 -15.95 3.46
CA MET A 264 -18.27 -15.72 3.22
C MET A 264 -17.97 -14.55 2.26
N LEU A 265 -18.83 -14.29 1.29
CA LEU A 265 -18.63 -13.19 0.33
C LEU A 265 -19.07 -11.85 0.94
N ARG A 266 -20.09 -11.86 1.79
CA ARG A 266 -20.49 -10.69 2.60
C ARG A 266 -19.39 -10.27 3.56
N ASP A 267 -18.81 -11.22 4.29
CA ASP A 267 -17.75 -10.95 5.25
C ASP A 267 -16.52 -10.32 4.55
N LYS A 268 -16.14 -10.86 3.39
CA LYS A 268 -15.08 -10.28 2.55
C LYS A 268 -15.39 -8.86 2.11
N TYR A 269 -16.61 -8.62 1.62
CA TYR A 269 -17.03 -7.29 1.20
C TYR A 269 -16.98 -6.30 2.36
N GLN A 270 -17.49 -6.66 3.54
CA GLN A 270 -17.45 -5.82 4.73
C GLN A 270 -16.02 -5.55 5.19
N GLN A 271 -15.13 -6.54 5.12
CA GLN A 271 -13.71 -6.36 5.43
C GLN A 271 -13.04 -5.39 4.46
N PHE A 272 -13.31 -5.50 3.15
CA PHE A 272 -12.74 -4.61 2.15
C PHE A 272 -13.31 -3.20 2.22
N THR A 273 -14.62 -3.03 2.45
CA THR A 273 -15.21 -1.69 2.66
C THR A 273 -14.65 -1.03 3.91
N PHE A 274 -14.54 -1.75 5.03
CA PHE A 274 -13.87 -1.23 6.24
C PHE A 274 -12.43 -0.81 5.95
N ALA A 275 -11.67 -1.62 5.20
CA ALA A 275 -10.31 -1.27 4.82
C ALA A 275 -10.24 0.00 3.96
N ASP A 276 -11.15 0.18 3.00
CA ASP A 276 -11.25 1.40 2.18
C ASP A 276 -11.58 2.63 3.04
N TYR A 277 -12.51 2.48 4.00
CA TYR A 277 -12.89 3.54 4.93
C TYR A 277 -11.72 3.99 5.80
N VAL A 278 -10.97 3.04 6.38
CA VAL A 278 -9.78 3.37 7.16
C VAL A 278 -8.69 4.02 6.29
N LYS A 279 -8.44 3.52 5.08
CA LYS A 279 -7.44 4.08 4.14
C LYS A 279 -7.78 5.50 3.68
N SER A 280 -9.06 5.80 3.48
CA SER A 280 -9.54 7.13 3.08
C SER A 280 -9.56 8.13 4.23
N HIS A 281 -9.58 7.67 5.49
CA HIS A 281 -9.61 8.53 6.65
C HIS A 281 -8.26 9.22 6.91
N PRO A 282 -8.23 10.56 7.10
CA PRO A 282 -6.98 11.31 7.23
C PRO A 282 -6.18 10.93 8.50
N GLU A 283 -6.89 10.71 9.62
CA GLU A 283 -6.31 10.42 10.94
C GLU A 283 -6.05 8.94 11.22
N LEU A 284 -6.38 7.98 10.33
CA LEU A 284 -6.30 6.55 10.63
C LEU A 284 -5.28 5.82 9.75
N ARG A 285 -4.48 4.92 10.33
CA ARG A 285 -3.52 4.09 9.60
C ARG A 285 -3.53 2.67 10.11
N PHE A 286 -3.58 1.69 9.21
CA PHE A 286 -3.33 0.31 9.59
C PHE A 286 -1.90 0.13 10.09
N CYS A 287 -1.73 -0.67 11.13
CA CYS A 287 -0.42 -1.17 11.50
C CYS A 287 0.13 -2.06 10.36
N PRO A 288 1.36 -1.84 9.87
CA PRO A 288 1.97 -2.68 8.85
C PRO A 288 2.55 -4.00 9.42
N GLY A 289 2.46 -4.20 10.74
CA GLY A 289 2.97 -5.39 11.40
C GLY A 289 2.28 -6.67 10.90
N PRO A 290 3.03 -7.77 10.71
CA PRO A 290 2.46 -9.02 10.20
C PRO A 290 1.36 -9.53 11.13
N ASN A 291 0.21 -9.90 10.55
CA ASN A 291 -0.96 -10.40 11.28
C ASN A 291 -1.49 -9.43 12.36
N CYS A 292 -1.21 -8.13 12.27
CA CYS A 292 -1.70 -7.12 13.21
C CYS A 292 -2.90 -6.37 12.63
N GLN A 293 -4.01 -6.34 13.37
CA GLN A 293 -5.24 -5.61 12.97
C GLN A 293 -5.42 -4.28 13.71
N THR A 294 -4.40 -3.82 14.44
CA THR A 294 -4.45 -2.54 15.15
C THR A 294 -4.42 -1.38 14.15
N ILE A 295 -5.24 -0.36 14.41
CA ILE A 295 -5.28 0.88 13.64
C ILE A 295 -4.74 2.02 14.52
N ILE A 296 -3.81 2.79 14.00
CA ILE A 296 -3.26 3.96 14.69
C ILE A 296 -4.09 5.18 14.33
N ARG A 297 -4.47 5.97 15.34
CA ARG A 297 -5.16 7.25 15.19
C ARG A 297 -4.30 8.42 15.65
N SER A 298 -4.22 9.49 14.86
CA SER A 298 -3.61 10.76 15.29
C SER A 298 -4.21 11.95 14.55
N GLN A 299 -4.34 13.08 15.25
CA GLN A 299 -4.69 14.38 14.66
C GLN A 299 -3.47 15.03 13.96
N ASP A 300 -2.25 14.63 14.31
CA ASP A 300 -1.02 15.12 13.68
C ASP A 300 -0.64 14.20 12.50
N ILE A 301 -0.91 14.65 11.28
CA ILE A 301 -0.64 13.90 10.03
C ILE A 301 0.79 14.19 9.51
N SER A 302 1.77 14.24 10.41
CA SER A 302 3.19 14.42 10.07
C SER A 302 3.91 13.07 9.88
N PRO A 303 5.07 13.04 9.19
CA PRO A 303 5.80 11.81 8.93
C PRO A 303 6.60 11.34 10.16
N LYS A 304 5.96 11.29 11.34
CA LYS A 304 6.58 10.88 12.61
C LYS A 304 6.47 9.37 12.85
N LYS A 305 7.29 8.88 13.78
CA LYS A 305 7.41 7.46 14.12
C LYS A 305 6.26 6.99 15.04
N ALA A 306 5.30 6.27 14.48
CA ALA A 306 4.31 5.54 15.27
C ALA A 306 4.84 4.17 15.67
N VAL A 307 4.55 3.70 16.89
CA VAL A 307 4.88 2.36 17.37
C VAL A 307 3.60 1.66 17.81
N CYS A 308 3.29 0.53 17.18
CA CYS A 308 2.11 -0.24 17.54
C CYS A 308 2.25 -0.85 18.94
N ARG A 309 1.27 -0.62 19.82
CA ARG A 309 1.30 -1.18 21.19
C ARG A 309 1.25 -2.71 21.22
N MET A 310 0.62 -3.33 20.21
CA MET A 310 0.35 -4.78 20.16
C MET A 310 1.53 -5.57 19.61
N CYS A 311 2.01 -5.25 18.40
CA CYS A 311 3.09 -6.00 17.74
C CYS A 311 4.45 -5.31 17.78
N LYS A 312 4.55 -4.11 18.37
CA LYS A 312 5.77 -3.30 18.48
C LYS A 312 6.38 -2.82 17.16
N THR A 313 5.73 -3.08 16.02
CA THR A 313 6.14 -2.55 14.72
C THR A 313 6.14 -1.03 14.74
N ALA A 314 7.27 -0.44 14.33
CA ALA A 314 7.45 0.99 14.22
C ALA A 314 7.41 1.41 12.74
N PHE A 315 6.68 2.47 12.42
CA PHE A 315 6.47 2.89 11.04
C PHE A 315 6.19 4.39 10.95
N CYS A 316 6.30 4.96 9.75
CA CYS A 316 5.95 6.35 9.49
C CYS A 316 4.42 6.49 9.45
N PHE A 317 3.86 7.33 10.32
CA PHE A 317 2.41 7.54 10.37
C PHE A 317 1.85 8.13 9.05
N ARG A 318 2.60 8.98 8.36
CA ARG A 318 2.13 9.60 7.11
C ARG A 318 1.99 8.59 5.96
N CYS A 319 3.04 7.81 5.67
CA CYS A 319 3.07 6.93 4.49
C CYS A 319 2.80 5.45 4.78
N GLY A 320 2.83 5.01 6.04
CA GLY A 320 2.57 3.62 6.43
C GLY A 320 3.74 2.64 6.21
N THR A 321 4.87 3.10 5.67
CA THR A 321 6.09 2.28 5.50
C THR A 321 7.01 2.39 6.71
N ASP A 322 8.12 1.67 6.71
CA ASP A 322 9.17 1.81 7.72
C ASP A 322 9.53 3.28 7.97
N TYR A 323 9.77 3.63 9.23
CA TYR A 323 10.12 5.01 9.60
C TYR A 323 11.41 5.42 8.90
N HIS A 324 11.50 6.58 8.28
CA HIS A 324 12.58 6.83 7.33
C HIS A 324 13.29 8.17 7.54
N ALA A 325 13.24 8.74 8.74
CA ALA A 325 13.99 9.95 9.05
C ALA A 325 15.52 9.70 8.92
N PRO A 326 16.29 10.64 8.35
CA PRO A 326 15.89 12.01 8.02
C PRO A 326 15.24 12.19 6.63
N THR A 327 15.15 11.13 5.83
CA THR A 327 14.51 11.19 4.51
C THR A 327 13.01 11.45 4.64
N ASP A 328 12.42 12.27 3.77
CA ASP A 328 10.96 12.45 3.72
C ASP A 328 10.25 11.32 2.96
N CYS A 329 8.91 11.24 3.10
CA CYS A 329 8.13 10.17 2.46
C CYS A 329 8.21 10.16 0.93
N GLN A 330 8.48 11.30 0.29
CA GLN A 330 8.54 11.38 -1.17
C GLN A 330 9.88 10.86 -1.68
N ILE A 331 10.98 11.29 -1.05
CA ILE A 331 12.33 10.88 -1.39
C ILE A 331 12.51 9.38 -1.16
N ILE A 332 12.06 8.84 -0.01
CA ILE A 332 12.21 7.40 0.23
C ILE A 332 11.39 6.57 -0.76
N ARG A 333 10.20 7.04 -1.16
CA ARG A 333 9.40 6.36 -2.19
C ARG A 333 10.15 6.33 -3.52
N LYS A 334 10.69 7.47 -3.96
CA LYS A 334 11.50 7.55 -5.18
C LYS A 334 12.72 6.63 -5.12
N TRP A 335 13.39 6.57 -3.97
CA TRP A 335 14.53 5.69 -3.74
C TRP A 335 14.14 4.22 -3.85
N LEU A 336 13.09 3.78 -3.15
CA LEU A 336 12.62 2.40 -3.18
C LEU A 336 12.13 1.98 -4.57
N THR A 337 11.43 2.86 -5.29
CA THR A 337 11.05 2.61 -6.70
C THR A 337 12.29 2.42 -7.57
N LYS A 338 13.30 3.30 -7.44
CA LYS A 338 14.56 3.17 -8.17
C LYS A 338 15.29 1.86 -7.84
N CYS A 339 15.30 1.44 -6.57
CA CYS A 339 15.88 0.17 -6.16
C CYS A 339 15.15 -1.04 -6.76
N ALA A 340 13.82 -0.96 -6.95
CA ALA A 340 13.07 -2.02 -7.61
C ALA A 340 13.43 -2.10 -9.10
N ASP A 341 13.51 -0.95 -9.78
CA ASP A 341 13.79 -0.86 -11.21
C ASP A 341 15.24 -1.29 -11.56
N ASP A 342 16.21 -0.93 -10.73
CA ASP A 342 17.64 -1.18 -10.95
C ASP A 342 18.18 -2.44 -10.22
N SER A 343 17.28 -3.27 -9.68
CA SER A 343 17.60 -4.38 -8.76
C SER A 343 18.56 -5.42 -9.34
N GLU A 344 18.47 -5.74 -10.63
CA GLU A 344 19.35 -6.74 -11.28
C GLU A 344 20.83 -6.29 -11.33
N THR A 345 21.08 -4.99 -11.54
CA THR A 345 22.45 -4.45 -11.58
C THR A 345 23.03 -4.33 -10.17
N ALA A 346 22.20 -3.96 -9.20
CA ALA A 346 22.58 -3.81 -7.81
C ALA A 346 22.88 -5.16 -7.13
N ASN A 347 22.04 -6.18 -7.38
CA ASN A 347 22.20 -7.51 -6.82
C ASN A 347 23.46 -8.24 -7.32
N TYR A 348 23.89 -7.97 -8.56
CA TYR A 348 25.12 -8.55 -9.12
C TYR A 348 26.39 -8.07 -8.41
N ILE A 349 26.36 -6.87 -7.80
CA ILE A 349 27.55 -6.20 -7.24
C ILE A 349 27.68 -6.43 -5.72
N SER A 350 26.57 -6.72 -5.03
CA SER A 350 26.53 -7.03 -3.60
C SER A 350 27.17 -8.42 -3.31
N ALA A 351 28.49 -8.47 -3.19
CA ALA A 351 29.18 -9.66 -2.68
C ALA A 351 29.14 -9.71 -1.13
N HIS A 352 28.78 -10.87 -0.57
CA HIS A 352 28.83 -11.12 0.89
C HIS A 352 30.27 -11.30 1.40
N THR A 353 31.21 -11.44 0.47
CA THR A 353 32.64 -11.59 0.73
C THR A 353 33.44 -10.55 -0.04
N LYS A 354 34.57 -10.12 0.52
CA LYS A 354 35.54 -9.22 -0.14
C LYS A 354 36.96 -9.69 0.16
N ASP A 355 37.89 -9.38 -0.72
CA ASP A 355 39.30 -9.73 -0.52
C ASP A 355 40.03 -8.68 0.32
N CYS A 356 40.93 -9.12 1.18
CA CYS A 356 41.81 -8.22 1.93
C CYS A 356 42.67 -7.38 0.98
N PRO A 357 42.72 -6.05 1.11
CA PRO A 357 43.50 -5.19 0.21
C PRO A 357 45.02 -5.42 0.28
N LYS A 358 45.51 -6.05 1.37
CA LYS A 358 46.95 -6.28 1.60
C LYS A 358 47.42 -7.69 1.24
N CYS A 359 46.64 -8.72 1.55
CA CYS A 359 47.05 -10.13 1.34
C CYS A 359 46.08 -10.95 0.49
N HIS A 360 45.00 -10.33 -0.01
CA HIS A 360 44.03 -10.91 -0.95
C HIS A 360 43.34 -12.20 -0.47
N ILE A 361 43.33 -12.46 0.83
CA ILE A 361 42.50 -13.53 1.38
C ILE A 361 41.03 -13.08 1.38
N CYS A 362 40.15 -13.97 0.98
CA CYS A 362 38.71 -13.75 0.99
C CYS A 362 38.20 -13.67 2.44
N ILE A 363 37.44 -12.63 2.75
CA ILE A 363 36.89 -12.32 4.08
C ILE A 363 35.37 -12.19 3.96
N GLU A 364 34.64 -12.83 4.86
CA GLU A 364 33.19 -12.65 5.05
C GLU A 364 32.94 -11.64 6.18
N LYS A 365 31.90 -10.82 6.02
CA LYS A 365 31.50 -9.86 7.05
C LYS A 365 30.81 -10.59 8.22
N ASN A 366 31.39 -10.52 9.41
CA ASN A 366 30.93 -11.26 10.61
C ASN A 366 30.43 -10.35 11.76
N GLY A 367 30.23 -9.07 11.46
CA GLY A 367 29.81 -8.02 12.37
C GLY A 367 29.20 -6.84 11.60
N GLY A 368 28.51 -5.96 12.30
CA GLY A 368 27.97 -4.73 11.70
C GLY A 368 29.02 -3.65 11.51
N CYS A 369 30.13 -3.70 12.23
CA CYS A 369 31.19 -2.71 12.10
C CYS A 369 31.87 -2.76 10.72
N ASN A 370 32.07 -1.60 10.10
CA ASN A 370 32.80 -1.46 8.85
C ASN A 370 34.32 -1.37 9.05
N HIS A 371 34.78 -1.21 10.30
CA HIS A 371 36.19 -1.38 10.66
C HIS A 371 36.52 -2.87 10.70
N MET A 372 37.33 -3.33 9.75
CA MET A 372 37.71 -4.73 9.66
C MET A 372 39.20 -4.92 9.90
N GLN A 373 39.55 -5.94 10.67
CA GLN A 373 40.92 -6.39 10.84
C GLN A 373 41.10 -7.74 10.15
N CYS A 374 42.01 -7.82 9.18
CA CYS A 374 42.30 -9.08 8.49
C CYS A 374 42.80 -10.13 9.49
N PHE A 375 42.13 -11.28 9.59
CA PHE A 375 42.52 -12.34 10.52
C PHE A 375 43.92 -12.90 10.23
N ASN A 376 44.34 -12.90 8.95
CA ASN A 376 45.63 -13.40 8.49
C ASN A 376 46.77 -12.37 8.68
N CYS A 377 46.67 -11.19 8.06
CA CYS A 377 47.77 -10.21 8.04
C CYS A 377 47.65 -9.07 9.07
N LYS A 378 46.57 -9.05 9.87
CA LYS A 378 46.24 -8.04 10.90
C LYS A 378 46.16 -6.60 10.40
N HIS A 379 46.02 -6.39 9.09
CA HIS A 379 45.78 -5.06 8.53
C HIS A 379 44.34 -4.62 8.79
N ASP A 380 44.20 -3.41 9.32
CA ASP A 380 42.92 -2.74 9.54
C ASP A 380 42.51 -1.94 8.30
N PHE A 381 41.30 -2.16 7.80
CA PHE A 381 40.77 -1.53 6.59
C PHE A 381 39.26 -1.29 6.70
N CYS A 382 38.73 -0.39 5.86
CA CYS A 382 37.31 -0.13 5.77
C CYS A 382 36.61 -1.12 4.82
N TRP A 383 35.53 -1.76 5.27
CA TRP A 383 34.76 -2.70 4.45
C TRP A 383 34.14 -2.05 3.21
N MET A 384 33.81 -0.76 3.27
CA MET A 384 33.14 -0.07 2.16
C MET A 384 34.10 0.28 1.02
N CYS A 385 35.18 0.99 1.32
CA CYS A 385 36.10 1.50 0.30
C CYS A 385 37.38 0.66 0.12
N LEU A 386 37.62 -0.33 0.99
CA LEU A 386 38.85 -1.13 1.06
C LEU A 386 40.13 -0.32 1.34
N GLY A 387 39.99 0.94 1.76
CA GLY A 387 41.10 1.80 2.16
C GLY A 387 41.59 1.54 3.60
N ASP A 388 42.78 2.05 3.92
CA ASP A 388 43.39 1.96 5.25
C ASP A 388 42.50 2.64 6.30
N TRP A 389 42.22 1.95 7.41
CA TRP A 389 41.39 2.50 8.47
C TRP A 389 42.02 3.73 9.13
N LYS A 390 43.35 3.83 9.19
CA LYS A 390 44.03 4.98 9.81
C LYS A 390 43.73 6.31 9.12
N ALA A 391 43.57 6.28 7.79
CA ALA A 391 43.21 7.47 7.01
C ALA A 391 41.78 7.94 7.32
N HIS A 392 40.88 7.04 7.71
CA HIS A 392 39.48 7.36 8.02
C HIS A 392 39.33 8.27 9.25
N GLY A 393 40.35 8.42 10.12
CA GLY A 393 40.31 9.37 11.22
C GLY A 393 40.31 10.84 10.78
N SER A 394 40.99 11.18 9.68
CA SER A 394 41.06 12.54 9.13
C SER A 394 40.29 12.70 7.81
N GLU A 395 40.06 11.60 7.10
CA GLU A 395 39.53 11.58 5.72
C GLU A 395 38.21 10.80 5.61
N TYR A 396 37.50 10.53 6.72
CA TYR A 396 36.21 9.82 6.68
C TYR A 396 35.24 10.43 5.66
N TYR A 397 35.26 11.76 5.58
CA TYR A 397 34.48 12.56 4.64
C TYR A 397 34.66 12.12 3.18
N GLU A 398 35.85 11.67 2.78
CA GLU A 398 36.11 11.22 1.42
C GLU A 398 35.53 9.83 1.11
N CYS A 399 35.34 8.98 2.13
CA CYS A 399 34.74 7.66 1.96
C CYS A 399 33.22 7.77 1.73
N SER A 400 32.53 8.65 2.46
CA SER A 400 31.06 8.76 2.37
C SER A 400 30.61 9.62 1.18
N ARG A 401 31.39 10.62 0.78
CA ARG A 401 31.06 11.56 -0.31
C ARG A 401 31.23 10.94 -1.71
N TYR A 402 30.28 11.22 -2.59
CA TYR A 402 30.43 10.93 -4.02
C TYR A 402 31.13 12.09 -4.75
N LYS A 403 32.24 11.82 -5.43
CA LYS A 403 32.98 12.82 -6.22
C LYS A 403 32.40 12.86 -7.65
N GLU A 404 31.57 13.87 -7.93
CA GLU A 404 30.95 14.07 -9.24
C GLU A 404 31.97 14.56 -10.28
N ASN A 405 31.88 14.07 -11.52
CA ASN A 405 32.65 14.60 -12.66
C ASN A 405 31.97 15.87 -13.21
N PRO A 406 32.55 17.07 -13.03
CA PRO A 406 31.91 18.33 -13.45
C PRO A 406 31.76 18.46 -14.97
N ASN A 407 32.53 17.69 -15.76
CA ASN A 407 32.49 17.75 -17.22
C ASN A 407 31.48 16.79 -17.86
N ILE A 408 30.80 15.96 -17.05
CA ILE A 408 29.95 14.87 -17.57
C ILE A 408 28.79 15.38 -18.44
N ALA A 409 28.28 16.58 -18.18
CA ALA A 409 27.19 17.20 -18.94
C ALA A 409 27.54 17.42 -20.43
N HIS A 410 28.83 17.53 -20.75
CA HIS A 410 29.34 17.70 -22.11
C HIS A 410 29.76 16.40 -22.78
N GLU A 411 29.70 15.27 -22.05
CA GLU A 411 30.05 13.96 -22.59
C GLU A 411 28.87 13.28 -23.30
N SER A 412 29.15 12.17 -23.99
CA SER A 412 28.12 11.38 -24.69
C SER A 412 27.02 10.88 -23.74
N VAL A 413 25.82 10.64 -24.30
CA VAL A 413 24.68 10.08 -23.55
C VAL A 413 25.06 8.76 -22.84
N HIS A 414 25.86 7.90 -23.49
CA HIS A 414 26.36 6.68 -22.88
C HIS A 414 27.27 6.94 -21.67
N ALA A 415 28.11 7.97 -21.72
CA ALA A 415 28.97 8.34 -20.60
C ALA A 415 28.14 8.90 -19.43
N GLN A 416 27.17 9.77 -19.72
CA GLN A 416 26.23 10.29 -18.73
C GLN A 416 25.44 9.17 -18.04
N ALA A 417 24.95 8.19 -18.80
CA ALA A 417 24.25 7.03 -18.25
C ALA A 417 25.13 6.19 -17.32
N ARG A 418 26.41 5.95 -17.69
CA ARG A 418 27.37 5.23 -16.84
C ARG A 418 27.68 5.99 -15.55
N GLU A 419 27.87 7.30 -15.62
CA GLU A 419 28.13 8.11 -14.42
C GLU A 419 26.91 8.17 -13.50
N ALA A 420 25.69 8.28 -14.06
CA ALA A 420 24.45 8.20 -13.29
C ALA A 420 24.31 6.85 -12.58
N LEU A 421 24.64 5.74 -13.26
CA LEU A 421 24.64 4.40 -12.64
C LEU A 421 25.71 4.30 -11.54
N LYS A 422 26.92 4.79 -11.78
CA LYS A 422 28.01 4.81 -10.78
C LYS A 422 27.60 5.62 -9.54
N LYS A 423 26.96 6.77 -9.72
CA LYS A 423 26.40 7.56 -8.61
C LYS A 423 25.37 6.75 -7.85
N TYR A 424 24.41 6.14 -8.54
CA TYR A 424 23.40 5.31 -7.88
C TYR A 424 24.02 4.18 -7.05
N LEU A 425 24.95 3.40 -7.62
CA LEU A 425 25.61 2.30 -6.93
C LEU A 425 26.36 2.76 -5.67
N HIS A 426 27.05 3.91 -5.72
CA HIS A 426 27.73 4.48 -4.55
C HIS A 426 26.80 4.67 -3.34
N TYR A 427 25.62 5.26 -3.57
CA TYR A 427 24.66 5.49 -2.49
C TYR A 427 23.89 4.21 -2.13
N TYR A 428 23.60 3.34 -3.10
CA TYR A 428 22.92 2.07 -2.87
C TYR A 428 23.72 1.13 -1.99
N GLU A 429 25.00 0.91 -2.32
CA GLU A 429 25.87 0.01 -1.55
C GLU A 429 25.99 0.46 -0.09
N ARG A 430 26.05 1.77 0.17
CA ARG A 430 26.10 2.33 1.54
C ARG A 430 24.78 2.16 2.28
N TRP A 431 23.67 2.47 1.64
CA TRP A 431 22.33 2.25 2.21
C TRP A 431 22.10 0.78 2.57
N GLU A 432 22.41 -0.13 1.63
CA GLU A 432 22.23 -1.57 1.81
C GLU A 432 23.21 -2.12 2.87
N ASN A 433 24.47 -1.69 2.86
CA ASN A 433 25.45 -2.09 3.84
C ASN A 433 25.03 -1.70 5.26
N HIS A 434 24.51 -0.50 5.47
CA HIS A 434 24.01 -0.09 6.79
C HIS A 434 22.78 -0.89 7.23
N SER A 435 21.91 -1.27 6.28
CA SER A 435 20.80 -2.19 6.56
C SER A 435 21.30 -3.57 7.01
N LYS A 436 22.29 -4.15 6.29
CA LYS A 436 22.93 -5.43 6.65
C LYS A 436 23.66 -5.34 7.99
N SER A 437 24.40 -4.26 8.22
CA SER A 437 25.10 -4.01 9.48
C SER A 437 24.15 -3.94 10.67
N LEU A 438 22.98 -3.32 10.51
CA LEU A 438 21.96 -3.27 11.56
C LEU A 438 21.44 -4.68 11.93
N GLN A 439 21.29 -5.56 10.95
CA GLN A 439 20.90 -6.96 11.18
C GLN A 439 22.01 -7.73 11.93
N LEU A 440 23.27 -7.54 11.56
CA LEU A 440 24.42 -8.17 12.23
C LEU A 440 24.61 -7.64 13.65
N GLU A 441 24.35 -6.35 13.90
CA GLU A 441 24.36 -5.77 15.24
C GLU A 441 23.27 -6.34 16.13
N GLN A 442 22.07 -6.61 15.60
CA GLN A 442 21.02 -7.30 16.34
C GLN A 442 21.46 -8.72 16.75
N GLN A 443 22.11 -9.46 15.84
CA GLN A 443 22.66 -10.78 16.17
C GLN A 443 23.77 -10.68 17.24
N THR A 444 24.61 -9.66 17.16
CA THR A 444 25.64 -9.38 18.17
C THR A 444 25.01 -9.07 19.53
N LEU A 445 23.94 -8.28 19.58
CA LEU A 445 23.18 -7.98 20.79
C LEU A 445 22.57 -9.25 21.40
N ASP A 446 22.02 -10.14 20.58
CA ASP A 446 21.44 -11.40 21.06
C ASP A 446 22.53 -12.32 21.65
N ARG A 447 23.69 -12.42 20.98
CA ARG A 447 24.87 -13.15 21.52
C ARG A 447 25.36 -12.56 22.83
N MET A 448 25.40 -11.22 22.94
CA MET A 448 25.77 -10.53 24.19
C MET A 448 24.78 -10.82 25.30
N ARG A 449 23.48 -10.75 25.02
CA ARG A 449 22.42 -11.05 26.00
C ARG A 449 22.52 -12.47 26.53
N ALA A 450 22.77 -13.45 25.66
CA ALA A 450 22.95 -14.85 26.07
C ALA A 450 24.17 -15.02 27.00
N ARG A 451 25.30 -14.39 26.67
CA ARG A 451 26.53 -14.44 27.48
C ARG A 451 26.38 -13.71 28.82
N ILE A 452 25.72 -12.55 28.85
CA ILE A 452 25.42 -11.81 30.08
C ILE A 452 24.52 -12.67 30.97
N ASN A 453 23.48 -13.28 30.41
CA ASN A 453 22.61 -14.20 31.15
C ASN A 453 23.41 -15.35 31.77
N GLU A 454 24.34 -15.97 31.04
CA GLU A 454 25.22 -17.00 31.60
C GLU A 454 26.07 -16.49 32.78
N LYS A 455 26.66 -15.29 32.67
CA LYS A 455 27.42 -14.67 33.76
C LYS A 455 26.57 -14.41 34.99
N VAL A 456 25.37 -13.85 34.80
CA VAL A 456 24.40 -13.59 35.88
C VAL A 456 23.99 -14.90 36.56
N MET A 457 23.72 -15.96 35.80
CA MET A 457 23.38 -17.28 36.36
C MET A 457 24.53 -17.93 37.13
N LYS A 458 25.79 -17.60 36.78
CA LYS A 458 26.99 -18.01 37.53
C LYS A 458 27.30 -17.09 38.73
N GLY A 459 26.48 -16.08 39.00
CA GLY A 459 26.70 -15.12 40.08
C GLY A 459 27.80 -14.08 39.80
N LEU A 460 28.22 -13.92 38.54
CA LEU A 460 29.25 -12.96 38.11
C LEU A 460 28.60 -11.61 37.74
N GLY A 461 28.00 -10.97 38.74
CA GLY A 461 27.27 -9.70 38.59
C GLY A 461 25.78 -9.87 38.31
N THR A 462 25.11 -8.73 38.10
CA THR A 462 23.68 -8.58 37.90
C THR A 462 23.38 -7.98 36.53
N TRP A 463 22.13 -8.00 36.09
CA TRP A 463 21.71 -7.34 34.86
C TRP A 463 22.03 -5.84 34.82
N ILE A 464 22.04 -5.18 35.98
CA ILE A 464 22.30 -3.74 36.12
C ILE A 464 23.76 -3.42 35.75
N ASP A 465 24.70 -4.31 36.10
CA ASP A 465 26.13 -4.12 35.83
C ASP A 465 26.42 -4.04 34.33
N TRP A 466 25.54 -4.61 33.49
CA TRP A 466 25.68 -4.66 32.04
C TRP A 466 24.71 -3.73 31.29
N GLN A 467 23.91 -2.91 31.99
CA GLN A 467 22.91 -2.03 31.37
C GLN A 467 23.54 -1.09 30.33
N HIS A 468 24.73 -0.56 30.62
CA HIS A 468 25.49 0.32 29.72
C HIS A 468 25.74 -0.31 28.34
N LEU A 469 25.95 -1.63 28.24
CA LEU A 469 26.11 -2.33 26.96
C LEU A 469 24.81 -2.39 26.16
N PHE A 470 23.68 -2.61 26.84
CA PHE A 470 22.37 -2.60 26.19
C PHE A 470 21.98 -1.20 25.73
N ASP A 471 22.31 -0.18 26.51
CA ASP A 471 22.08 1.21 26.15
C ASP A 471 22.95 1.63 24.95
N ALA A 472 24.24 1.27 24.96
CA ALA A 472 25.16 1.47 23.85
C ALA A 472 24.68 0.76 22.57
N ALA A 473 24.28 -0.51 22.65
CA ALA A 473 23.75 -1.25 21.50
C ALA A 473 22.42 -0.67 20.99
N THR A 474 21.56 -0.18 21.88
CA THR A 474 20.30 0.47 21.51
C THR A 474 20.55 1.80 20.81
N LEU A 475 21.51 2.59 21.30
CA LEU A 475 21.93 3.85 20.66
C LEU A 475 22.55 3.58 19.30
N LEU A 476 23.46 2.61 19.22
CA LEU A 476 24.10 2.17 17.97
C LEU A 476 23.05 1.79 16.91
N ALA A 477 22.08 0.96 17.27
CA ALA A 477 21.01 0.56 16.36
C ALA A 477 20.17 1.75 15.88
N LYS A 478 19.86 2.71 16.77
CA LYS A 478 19.15 3.95 16.39
C LYS A 478 19.97 4.78 15.41
N CYS A 479 21.25 5.04 15.73
CA CYS A 479 22.13 5.86 14.90
C CYS A 479 22.38 5.21 13.53
N ARG A 480 22.60 3.89 13.48
CA ARG A 480 22.78 3.16 12.22
C ARG A 480 21.51 3.18 11.37
N TYR A 481 20.34 3.02 11.98
CA TYR A 481 19.07 3.16 11.30
C TYR A 481 18.91 4.55 10.68
N THR A 482 19.17 5.62 11.44
CA THR A 482 19.13 6.99 10.92
C THR A 482 20.13 7.20 9.79
N LEU A 483 21.37 6.71 9.97
CA LEU A 483 22.43 6.82 8.98
C LEU A 483 22.07 6.10 7.67
N GLN A 484 21.45 4.91 7.72
CA GLN A 484 20.93 4.24 6.53
C GLN A 484 20.10 5.24 5.69
N TYR A 485 19.14 5.93 6.30
CA TYR A 485 18.27 6.88 5.61
C TYR A 485 18.92 8.24 5.33
N THR A 486 20.16 8.52 5.73
CA THR A 486 20.88 9.71 5.26
C THR A 486 21.33 9.58 3.80
N TYR A 487 21.58 8.36 3.32
CA TYR A 487 22.09 8.12 1.96
C TYR A 487 21.05 8.38 0.85
N PRO A 488 19.81 7.87 0.92
CA PRO A 488 18.76 8.27 -0.01
C PRO A 488 18.50 9.77 0.00
N TYR A 489 18.56 10.40 1.18
CA TYR A 489 18.41 11.84 1.33
C TYR A 489 19.52 12.61 0.60
N ALA A 490 20.79 12.25 0.81
CA ALA A 490 21.95 12.86 0.15
C ALA A 490 21.96 12.67 -1.37
N TYR A 491 21.47 11.53 -1.87
CA TYR A 491 21.41 11.25 -3.30
C TYR A 491 20.52 12.26 -4.05
N TYR A 492 19.36 12.62 -3.47
CA TYR A 492 18.40 13.57 -4.04
C TYR A 492 18.58 15.01 -3.53
N MET A 493 19.57 15.28 -2.69
CA MET A 493 19.82 16.61 -2.14
C MET A 493 20.53 17.53 -3.15
N GLU A 494 20.00 18.73 -3.33
CA GLU A 494 20.60 19.77 -4.18
C GLU A 494 21.22 20.92 -3.38
N SER A 495 20.62 21.29 -2.24
CA SER A 495 21.04 22.44 -1.43
C SER A 495 21.80 22.05 -0.16
N ARG A 496 22.82 22.82 0.24
CA ARG A 496 23.62 22.62 1.46
C ARG A 496 24.25 21.22 1.60
N LYS A 497 24.46 20.54 0.47
CA LYS A 497 24.93 19.15 0.40
C LYS A 497 26.29 18.94 1.07
N GLU A 498 27.24 19.86 0.88
CA GLU A 498 28.59 19.70 1.43
C GLU A 498 28.61 19.68 2.96
N LEU A 499 27.85 20.57 3.60
CA LEU A 499 27.70 20.60 5.06
C LEU A 499 26.99 19.35 5.57
N PHE A 500 25.96 18.88 4.86
CA PHE A 500 25.25 17.66 5.20
C PHE A 500 26.18 16.44 5.12
N GLU A 501 26.92 16.26 4.02
CA GLU A 501 27.85 15.15 3.84
C GLU A 501 28.97 15.17 4.89
N TYR A 502 29.39 16.35 5.33
CA TYR A 502 30.37 16.49 6.42
C TYR A 502 29.79 15.96 7.74
N GLN A 503 28.58 16.38 8.10
CA GLN A 503 27.89 15.89 9.31
C GLN A 503 27.58 14.40 9.24
N GLN A 504 27.18 13.91 8.06
CA GLN A 504 26.94 12.50 7.79
C GLN A 504 28.21 11.67 8.04
N ALA A 505 29.35 12.12 7.51
CA ALA A 505 30.63 11.46 7.70
C ALA A 505 31.09 11.45 9.17
N GLN A 506 30.87 12.55 9.90
CA GLN A 506 31.15 12.60 11.34
C GLN A 506 30.29 11.59 12.11
N LEU A 507 28.98 11.57 11.86
CA LEU A 507 28.06 10.61 12.49
C LEU A 507 28.47 9.17 12.19
N GLU A 508 28.84 8.89 10.94
CA GLU A 508 29.25 7.55 10.53
C GLU A 508 30.55 7.11 11.20
N ALA A 509 31.55 8.00 11.32
CA ALA A 509 32.78 7.72 12.06
C ALA A 509 32.50 7.34 13.53
N GLU A 510 31.63 8.08 14.21
CA GLU A 510 31.24 7.78 15.60
C GLU A 510 30.45 6.48 15.73
N ILE A 511 29.54 6.20 14.77
CA ILE A 511 28.80 4.93 14.72
C ILE A 511 29.75 3.75 14.58
N GLU A 512 30.74 3.84 13.69
CA GLU A 512 31.68 2.74 13.49
C GLU A 512 32.63 2.55 14.68
N ASN A 513 33.01 3.64 15.35
CA ASN A 513 33.76 3.60 16.60
C ASN A 513 32.96 2.88 17.70
N LEU A 514 31.69 3.27 17.91
CA LEU A 514 30.81 2.62 18.88
C LEU A 514 30.55 1.15 18.52
N SER A 515 30.30 0.85 17.23
CA SER A 515 30.08 -0.51 16.75
C SER A 515 31.28 -1.41 17.03
N TRP A 516 32.50 -0.92 16.75
CA TRP A 516 33.73 -1.65 17.06
C TRP A 516 33.88 -1.96 18.54
N LYS A 517 33.65 -0.96 19.40
CA LYS A 517 33.73 -1.08 20.85
C LYS A 517 32.71 -2.06 21.41
N VAL A 518 31.46 -2.00 20.92
CA VAL A 518 30.37 -2.91 21.29
C VAL A 518 30.74 -4.33 20.89
N GLU A 519 31.11 -4.60 19.64
CA GLU A 519 31.50 -5.94 19.18
C GLU A 519 32.66 -6.56 19.99
N ARG A 520 33.50 -5.72 20.60
CA ARG A 520 34.66 -6.09 21.40
C ARG A 520 34.51 -5.80 22.89
N ALA A 521 33.28 -5.72 23.41
CA ALA A 521 32.99 -5.37 24.80
C ALA A 521 33.68 -6.23 25.88
N GLU A 522 34.29 -7.38 25.55
CA GLU A 522 35.13 -8.12 26.50
C GLU A 522 36.49 -7.45 26.77
N THR A 523 37.01 -6.71 25.80
CA THR A 523 38.33 -6.07 25.83
C THR A 523 38.26 -4.56 25.89
N THR A 524 37.11 -3.97 25.61
CA THR A 524 36.87 -2.52 25.68
C THR A 524 36.62 -2.09 27.13
N ASP A 525 37.28 -1.03 27.58
CA ASP A 525 37.03 -0.48 28.92
C ASP A 525 35.64 0.16 29.01
N ARG A 526 34.98 0.02 30.18
CA ARG A 526 33.65 0.57 30.42
C ARG A 526 33.59 2.08 30.18
N GLY A 527 34.62 2.82 30.59
CA GLY A 527 34.71 4.26 30.40
C GLY A 527 34.81 4.67 28.93
N GLU A 528 35.27 3.79 28.04
CA GLU A 528 35.31 4.07 26.60
C GLU A 528 33.95 3.89 25.91
N LEU A 529 33.00 3.19 26.53
CA LEU A 529 31.64 3.01 26.01
C LEU A 529 30.66 4.06 26.54
N GLU A 530 30.95 4.64 27.71
CA GLU A 530 30.13 5.67 28.34
C GLU A 530 30.50 7.10 27.86
N ASN A 531 31.71 7.29 27.31
CA ASN A 531 32.17 8.51 26.65
C ASN A 531 32.00 8.42 25.13
#